data_AF-Q4BZ33-F1
#
_entry.id   AF-Q4BZ33-F1
#
_cell.length_a   1.000
_cell.length_b   1.000
_cell.length_c   1.000
_cell.angle_alpha   90.00
_cell.angle_beta   90.00
_cell.angle_gamma   90.00
#
_symmetry.space_group_name_H-M   'P 1'
#
loop_
_entity.id
_entity.type
_entity.pdbx_description
1 polymer ?
#
loop_
_entity_poly.entity_id
_entity_poly.type
_entity_poly.pdbx_seq_one_letter_code
_entity_poly.pdbx_strand_id
1 'polypeptide(L)'
;MYVWNKKQNVISPFLVWLLAILMILSFMGFFCPILAQEKPTAPIMLEGRTLFYVRESGQYTAEQRANEANRHLGKILDSGDPPAVVGIDSGQEVPVITINNRYFLSVTYNDVPMGKSLQGQALAWKNTLEVAISKAEYERTLKYYIKAIIIAIAVIFLAAILSWKLGVIWQRWLKPLSTTPTDSNTPTSSSSSQPLSGYPSESSFKFQLVALLVLLTIIRGIIWIVAFVYISRLFPQIRRWSDLILEILQISLITDVFPLGNQKYSVLDFFILIGLLVGLVTLTRMVSRVLKSKLLTATGLSRAVQDTTALIFNYTFIFLGTIVVLQVWVLDLSSLTVFASVLGVGVGLGLQGIAKEFVSGLVLIFERPIQVGDFVEVAGLMGTVERISVRSTEIRTLDQVSVILPNSRFLDSEVINWSHSSPISRLKIPVGVAYGSNLEIVRNLLIKVAKNHQDILSMPSPQVFFPSLVIVP
;
A
#
# COMPACT_ATOMS: atom_id res chain seq x y z
N MET A 1 48.32 -15.99 20.52
CA MET A 1 47.55 -15.65 19.30
C MET A 1 46.05 -15.76 19.59
N TYR A 2 45.56 -15.02 20.58
CA TYR A 2 44.14 -15.05 21.01
C TYR A 2 43.76 -13.75 21.74
N VAL A 3 44.23 -12.59 21.27
CA VAL A 3 43.77 -11.27 21.79
C VAL A 3 43.96 -10.24 20.69
N TRP A 4 43.15 -10.27 19.62
CA TRP A 4 43.02 -9.12 18.70
C TRP A 4 41.94 -9.34 17.63
N ASN A 5 40.65 -9.42 17.99
CA ASN A 5 39.58 -9.01 17.06
C ASN A 5 38.21 -8.83 17.72
N LYS A 6 38.08 -7.90 18.67
CA LYS A 6 36.76 -7.55 19.25
C LYS A 6 36.61 -6.06 19.56
N LYS A 7 37.11 -5.21 18.67
CA LYS A 7 36.94 -3.75 18.75
C LYS A 7 36.92 -3.12 17.36
N GLN A 8 35.94 -3.49 16.54
CA GLN A 8 35.54 -2.66 15.40
C GLN A 8 34.03 -2.86 15.21
N ASN A 9 33.31 -1.75 15.03
CA ASN A 9 31.86 -1.60 14.89
C ASN A 9 31.04 -1.47 16.18
N VAL A 10 31.50 -0.62 17.10
CA VAL A 10 30.61 0.17 17.98
C VAL A 10 30.52 1.62 17.45
N ILE A 11 30.35 1.76 16.13
CA ILE A 11 29.75 2.99 15.62
C ILE A 11 28.28 2.84 15.96
N SER A 12 27.90 3.48 17.07
CA SER A 12 26.59 3.32 17.67
C SER A 12 25.47 3.57 16.64
N PRO A 13 24.32 2.88 16.74
CA PRO A 13 23.14 3.19 15.91
C PRO A 13 22.73 4.67 16.01
N PHE A 14 23.11 5.33 17.11
CA PHE A 14 22.98 6.78 17.29
C PHE A 14 23.75 7.61 16.25
N LEU A 15 24.96 7.21 15.84
CA LEU A 15 25.75 7.95 14.85
C LEU A 15 25.15 7.85 13.44
N VAL A 16 24.59 6.69 13.09
CA VAL A 16 23.87 6.48 11.83
C VAL A 16 22.57 7.30 11.81
N TRP A 17 21.84 7.36 12.92
CA TRP A 17 20.66 8.21 13.06
C TRP A 17 20.98 9.71 13.03
N LEU A 18 22.07 10.13 13.67
CA LEU A 18 22.53 11.53 13.62
C LEU A 18 22.86 11.93 12.18
N LEU A 19 23.57 11.07 11.44
CA LEU A 19 23.90 11.31 10.03
C LEU A 19 22.66 11.30 9.13
N ALA A 20 21.70 10.40 9.36
CA ALA A 20 20.44 10.38 8.62
C ALA A 20 19.57 11.63 8.90
N ILE A 21 19.49 12.05 10.16
CA ILE A 21 18.79 13.28 10.57
C ILE A 21 19.49 14.51 9.99
N LEU A 22 20.82 14.58 10.03
CA LEU A 22 21.59 15.66 9.40
C LEU A 22 21.43 15.68 7.88
N MET A 23 21.32 14.52 7.24
CA MET A 23 21.08 14.43 5.80
C MET A 23 19.67 14.91 5.44
N ILE A 24 18.65 14.54 6.24
CA ILE A 24 17.27 15.02 6.07
C ILE A 24 17.17 16.53 6.34
N LEU A 25 17.82 17.04 7.39
CA LEU A 25 17.89 18.48 7.70
C LEU A 25 18.64 19.27 6.63
N SER A 26 19.73 18.72 6.09
CA SER A 26 20.50 19.31 4.99
C SER A 26 19.67 19.35 3.71
N PHE A 27 18.92 18.28 3.42
CA PHE A 27 18.01 18.23 2.28
C PHE A 27 16.85 19.23 2.42
N MET A 28 16.29 19.39 3.63
CA MET A 28 15.26 20.39 3.91
C MET A 28 15.76 21.83 3.78
N GLY A 29 17.03 22.09 4.10
CA GLY A 29 17.63 23.42 3.94
C GLY A 29 17.79 23.89 2.49
N PHE A 30 17.94 22.95 1.55
CA PHE A 30 18.13 23.27 0.13
C PHE A 30 16.85 23.65 -0.63
N PHE A 31 15.67 23.30 -0.11
CA PHE A 31 14.38 23.45 -0.82
C PHE A 31 13.42 24.46 -0.18
N CYS A 32 13.90 25.41 0.63
CA CYS A 32 13.05 26.45 1.19
C CYS A 32 13.11 27.72 0.33
N PRO A 33 12.18 27.95 -0.62
CA PRO A 33 11.99 29.28 -1.16
C PRO A 33 11.36 30.12 -0.04
N ILE A 34 12.15 31.01 0.56
CA ILE A 34 11.63 32.08 1.42
C ILE A 34 10.92 33.05 0.47
N LEU A 35 9.70 32.72 0.06
CA LEU A 35 8.81 33.67 -0.60
C LEU A 35 8.20 34.52 0.51
N ALA A 36 8.72 35.75 0.64
CA ALA A 36 8.12 36.80 1.44
C ALA A 36 6.76 37.16 0.81
N GLN A 37 5.72 36.44 1.18
CA GLN A 37 4.34 36.78 0.84
C GLN A 37 3.91 37.88 1.81
N GLU A 38 3.56 39.06 1.28
CA GLU A 38 3.04 40.16 2.10
C GLU A 38 1.78 39.70 2.82
N LYS A 39 1.88 39.50 4.14
CA LYS A 39 0.75 39.10 4.97
C LYS A 39 -0.09 40.34 5.31
N PRO A 40 -1.43 40.28 5.21
CA PRO A 40 -2.32 41.42 5.51
C PRO A 40 -2.29 41.84 6.99
N THR A 41 -1.73 41.00 7.85
CA THR A 41 -1.54 41.24 9.28
C THR A 41 -0.14 40.79 9.69
N ALA A 42 0.49 41.53 10.60
CA ALA A 42 1.76 41.15 11.18
C ALA A 42 1.67 41.08 12.71
N PRO A 43 2.34 40.10 13.35
CA PRO A 43 2.29 39.92 14.79
C PRO A 43 3.26 40.86 15.52
N ILE A 44 2.78 41.51 16.59
CA ILE A 44 3.63 42.09 17.61
C ILE A 44 3.95 41.01 18.62
N MET A 45 5.23 40.78 18.85
CA MET A 45 5.74 39.67 19.64
C MET A 45 6.66 40.15 20.76
N LEU A 46 6.58 39.47 21.91
CA LEU A 46 7.49 39.65 23.02
C LEU A 46 8.04 38.30 23.48
N GLU A 47 9.37 38.16 23.46
CA GLU A 47 10.06 36.92 23.85
C GLU A 47 9.48 35.66 23.17
N GLY A 48 9.23 35.75 21.85
CA GLY A 48 8.67 34.65 21.02
C GLY A 48 7.15 34.44 21.15
N ARG A 49 6.46 35.20 22.02
CA ARG A 49 4.99 35.10 22.15
C ARG A 49 4.31 36.20 21.37
N THR A 50 3.38 35.81 20.49
CA THR A 50 2.51 36.77 19.80
C THR A 50 1.54 37.39 20.82
N LEU A 51 1.55 38.71 20.92
CA LEU A 51 0.65 39.46 21.81
C LEU A 51 -0.65 39.79 21.09
N PHE A 52 -0.55 40.37 19.90
CA PHE A 52 -1.66 40.76 19.04
C PHE A 52 -1.16 41.04 17.62
N TYR A 53 -2.09 41.19 16.68
CA TYR A 53 -1.80 41.46 15.28
C TYR A 53 -2.12 42.91 14.94
N VAL A 54 -1.27 43.52 14.11
CA VAL A 54 -1.48 44.84 13.51
C VAL A 54 -1.75 44.69 12.02
N ARG A 55 -2.54 45.61 11.45
CA ARG A 55 -2.81 45.72 10.01
C ARG A 55 -2.01 46.86 9.39
N GLU A 56 -2.12 47.03 8.08
CA GLU A 56 -1.57 48.20 7.40
C GLU A 56 -2.25 49.50 7.86
N SER A 57 -1.48 50.59 7.85
CA SER A 57 -1.99 51.92 8.19
C SER A 57 -1.24 53.01 7.43
N GLY A 58 -1.98 53.79 6.63
CA GLY A 58 -1.41 54.88 5.84
C GLY A 58 -0.38 54.36 4.84
N GLN A 59 0.87 54.79 4.97
CA GLN A 59 1.99 54.37 4.11
C GLN A 59 2.79 53.18 4.65
N TYR A 60 2.45 52.68 5.85
CA TYR A 60 3.20 51.60 6.50
C TYR A 60 2.47 50.26 6.35
N THR A 61 3.19 49.26 5.83
CA THR A 61 2.69 47.88 5.77
C THR A 61 2.55 47.31 7.19
N ALA A 62 1.72 46.28 7.34
CA ALA A 62 1.54 45.60 8.62
C ALA A 62 2.90 45.14 9.21
N GLU A 63 3.76 44.57 8.36
CA GLU A 63 5.09 44.08 8.73
C GLU A 63 6.04 45.20 9.20
N GLN A 64 6.05 46.34 8.51
CA GLN A 64 6.84 47.50 8.94
C GLN A 64 6.40 48.01 10.31
N ARG A 65 5.08 48.14 10.54
CA ARG A 65 4.52 48.54 11.85
C ARG A 65 4.91 47.56 12.96
N ALA A 66 4.77 46.26 12.70
CA ALA A 66 5.12 45.22 13.67
C ALA A 66 6.63 45.20 13.97
N ASN A 67 7.48 45.32 12.95
CA ASN A 67 8.93 45.31 13.10
C ASN A 67 9.44 46.51 13.93
N GLU A 68 8.87 47.69 13.72
CA GLU A 68 9.21 48.87 14.52
C GLU A 68 8.78 48.70 15.99
N ALA A 69 7.54 48.26 16.21
CA ALA A 69 7.02 48.02 17.57
C ALA A 69 7.84 46.94 18.30
N ASN A 70 8.16 45.82 17.65
CA ASN A 70 8.97 44.74 18.21
C ASN A 70 10.39 45.22 18.57
N ARG A 71 10.99 46.07 17.73
CA ARG A 71 12.32 46.66 18.00
C ARG A 71 12.27 47.59 19.21
N HIS A 72 11.25 48.43 19.32
CA HIS A 72 11.05 49.31 20.46
C HIS A 72 10.84 48.52 21.76
N LEU A 73 10.03 47.46 21.71
CA LEU A 73 9.74 46.62 22.87
C LEU A 73 10.99 45.89 23.38
N GLY A 74 11.84 45.41 22.47
CA GLY A 74 13.13 44.80 22.82
C GLY A 74 14.06 45.77 23.53
N LYS A 75 14.21 47.00 22.99
CA LYS A 75 15.08 48.03 23.59
C LYS A 75 14.65 48.39 25.03
N ILE A 76 13.35 48.50 25.28
CA ILE A 76 12.81 48.87 26.59
C ILE A 76 13.10 47.79 27.64
N LEU A 77 13.00 46.52 27.26
CA LEU A 77 13.32 45.42 28.16
C LEU A 77 14.83 45.31 28.42
N ASP A 78 15.65 45.62 27.43
CA ASP A 78 17.11 45.50 27.52
C ASP A 78 17.75 46.69 28.27
N SER A 79 17.07 47.84 28.38
CA SER A 79 17.54 48.98 29.18
C SER A 79 17.54 48.73 30.69
N GLY A 80 16.82 47.73 31.20
CA GLY A 80 16.80 47.38 32.62
C GLY A 80 16.13 48.43 33.53
N ASP A 81 15.38 49.37 32.95
CA ASP A 81 14.67 50.42 33.68
C ASP A 81 13.49 49.84 34.52
N PRO A 82 13.14 50.48 35.66
CA PRO A 82 12.04 50.09 36.53
C PRO A 82 10.68 50.02 35.78
N PRO A 83 9.67 49.31 36.34
CA PRO A 83 8.69 48.54 35.59
C PRO A 83 8.04 49.37 34.48
N ALA A 84 8.04 48.83 33.27
CA ALA A 84 7.59 49.58 32.11
C ALA A 84 6.08 49.89 32.23
N VAL A 85 5.75 51.18 32.44
CA VAL A 85 4.36 51.64 32.59
C VAL A 85 3.77 51.83 31.20
N VAL A 86 2.69 51.11 30.91
CA VAL A 86 1.97 51.24 29.63
C VAL A 86 0.86 52.28 29.79
N GLY A 87 0.98 53.37 29.03
CA GLY A 87 0.00 54.46 28.96
C GLY A 87 -0.84 54.38 27.68
N ILE A 88 -1.98 55.08 27.70
CA ILE A 88 -2.72 55.43 26.49
C ILE A 88 -2.81 56.94 26.46
N ASP A 89 -2.20 57.55 25.45
CA ASP A 89 -2.42 58.95 25.15
C ASP A 89 -3.65 59.06 24.23
N SER A 90 -4.69 59.72 24.74
CA SER A 90 -5.94 59.96 24.03
C SER A 90 -6.04 61.40 23.50
N GLY A 91 -4.97 62.18 23.57
CA GLY A 91 -4.93 63.58 23.10
C GLY A 91 -4.83 63.75 21.58
N GLN A 92 -4.77 62.65 20.82
CA GLN A 92 -4.64 62.65 19.36
C GLN A 92 -5.88 62.04 18.68
N GLU A 93 -6.03 62.24 17.36
CA GLU A 93 -7.15 61.70 16.55
C GLU A 93 -7.28 60.17 16.62
N VAL A 94 -6.17 59.48 16.90
CA VAL A 94 -6.12 58.03 17.16
C VAL A 94 -5.45 57.77 18.51
N PRO A 95 -5.92 56.80 19.32
CA PRO A 95 -5.31 56.50 20.60
C PRO A 95 -3.91 55.90 20.39
N VAL A 96 -2.93 56.44 21.12
CA VAL A 96 -1.53 56.04 21.04
C VAL A 96 -1.15 55.30 22.31
N ILE A 97 -0.66 54.08 22.16
CA ILE A 97 -0.06 53.32 23.25
C ILE A 97 1.34 53.87 23.47
N THR A 98 1.65 54.20 24.72
CA THR A 98 2.97 54.65 25.16
C THR A 98 3.55 53.67 26.18
N ILE A 99 4.87 53.53 26.20
CA ILE A 99 5.58 52.77 27.23
C ILE A 99 6.64 53.68 27.83
N ASN A 100 6.63 53.87 29.15
CA ASN A 100 7.50 54.83 29.84
C ASN A 100 7.42 56.24 29.23
N ASN A 101 6.21 56.69 28.92
CA ASN A 101 5.93 57.98 28.26
C ASN A 101 6.54 58.16 26.85
N ARG A 102 7.02 57.08 26.21
CA ARG A 102 7.51 57.09 24.83
C ARG A 102 6.50 56.44 23.89
N TYR A 103 6.43 56.93 22.66
CA TYR A 103 5.60 56.35 21.60
C TYR A 103 5.92 54.86 21.39
N PHE A 104 4.90 54.02 21.43
CA PHE A 104 5.02 52.60 21.10
C PHE A 104 4.25 52.25 19.83
N LEU A 105 2.93 52.46 19.81
CA LEU A 105 2.07 52.08 18.69
C LEU A 105 0.76 52.88 18.68
N SER A 106 0.38 53.43 17.53
CA SER A 106 -0.97 53.98 17.31
C SER A 106 -1.97 52.87 16.93
N VAL A 107 -3.19 52.92 17.49
CA VAL A 107 -4.28 51.98 17.15
C VAL A 107 -5.15 52.60 16.07
N THR A 108 -5.28 51.94 14.92
CA THR A 108 -5.98 52.49 13.76
C THR A 108 -7.33 51.80 13.53
N TYR A 109 -8.20 52.37 12.69
CA TYR A 109 -9.49 51.76 12.36
C TYR A 109 -9.36 50.36 11.75
N ASN A 110 -8.28 50.09 11.01
CA ASN A 110 -8.00 48.79 10.42
C ASN A 110 -7.68 47.73 11.50
N ASP A 111 -7.17 48.15 12.65
CA ASP A 111 -6.78 47.26 13.75
C ASP A 111 -7.96 46.83 14.64
N VAL A 112 -9.14 47.46 14.48
CA VAL A 112 -10.30 47.24 15.35
C VAL A 112 -11.21 46.15 14.78
N PRO A 113 -11.51 45.08 15.55
CA PRO A 113 -12.52 44.09 15.16
C PRO A 113 -13.91 44.73 15.05
N MET A 114 -14.76 44.23 14.14
CA MET A 114 -16.14 44.73 14.01
C MET A 114 -16.86 44.72 15.37
N GLY A 115 -17.46 45.86 15.73
CA GLY A 115 -18.21 46.02 16.98
C GLY A 115 -17.39 46.46 18.21
N LYS A 116 -16.08 46.72 18.09
CA LYS A 116 -15.27 47.35 19.15
C LYS A 116 -15.00 48.82 18.85
N SER A 117 -14.79 49.62 19.89
CA SER A 117 -14.31 51.01 19.76
C SER A 117 -12.78 51.06 19.69
N LEU A 118 -12.23 52.13 19.10
CA LEU A 118 -10.78 52.38 19.06
C LEU A 118 -10.16 52.41 20.46
N GLN A 119 -10.79 53.11 21.40
CA GLN A 119 -10.36 53.16 22.79
C GLN A 119 -10.45 51.80 23.48
N GLY A 120 -11.52 51.02 23.20
CA GLY A 120 -11.67 49.67 23.73
C GLY A 120 -10.58 48.71 23.22
N GLN A 121 -10.17 48.86 21.96
CA GLN A 121 -9.06 48.09 21.39
C GLN A 121 -7.71 48.52 21.97
N ALA A 122 -7.47 49.83 22.13
CA ALA A 122 -6.28 50.35 22.78
C ALA A 122 -6.15 49.90 24.25
N LEU A 123 -7.26 49.87 25.00
CA LEU A 123 -7.30 49.36 26.37
C LEU A 123 -7.01 47.85 26.41
N ALA A 124 -7.56 47.07 25.48
CA ALA A 124 -7.27 45.65 25.39
C ALA A 124 -5.78 45.39 25.13
N TRP A 125 -5.18 46.11 24.17
CA TRP A 125 -3.74 46.00 23.87
C TRP A 125 -2.86 46.48 25.03
N LYS A 126 -3.23 47.58 25.71
CA LYS A 126 -2.56 48.03 26.93
C LYS A 126 -2.51 46.91 27.97
N ASN A 127 -3.67 46.34 28.31
CA ASN A 127 -3.75 45.28 29.33
C ASN A 127 -2.93 44.04 28.91
N THR A 128 -2.96 43.67 27.63
CA THR A 128 -2.12 42.59 27.10
C THR A 128 -0.63 42.89 27.23
N LEU A 129 -0.21 44.12 26.94
CA LEU A 129 1.18 44.56 27.08
C LEU A 129 1.63 44.57 28.54
N GLU A 130 0.84 45.12 29.47
CA GLU A 130 1.18 45.14 30.90
C GLU A 130 1.39 43.72 31.45
N VAL A 131 0.49 42.79 31.13
CA VAL A 131 0.62 41.38 31.53
C VAL A 131 1.83 40.72 30.88
N ALA A 132 2.12 41.03 29.61
CA ALA A 132 3.23 40.44 28.89
C ALA A 132 4.60 40.96 29.39
N ILE A 133 4.72 42.26 29.64
CA ILE A 133 5.92 42.92 30.15
C ILE A 133 6.19 42.45 31.58
N SER A 134 5.21 42.50 32.48
CA SER A 134 5.39 42.03 33.86
C SER A 134 5.81 40.55 33.92
N LYS A 135 5.28 39.72 33.01
CA LYS A 135 5.70 38.33 32.85
C LYS A 135 7.13 38.21 32.30
N ALA A 136 7.52 39.02 31.32
CA ALA A 136 8.87 39.03 30.76
C ALA A 136 9.91 39.47 31.79
N GLU A 137 9.60 40.50 32.60
CA GLU A 137 10.42 40.94 33.72
C GLU A 137 10.59 39.83 34.77
N TYR A 138 9.51 39.14 35.13
CA TYR A 138 9.58 37.98 36.03
C TYR A 138 10.42 36.84 35.44
N GLU A 139 10.26 36.51 34.15
CA GLU A 139 11.04 35.48 33.44
C GLU A 139 12.55 35.80 33.38
N ARG A 140 12.95 37.07 33.58
CA ARG A 140 14.36 37.50 33.67
C ARG A 140 14.95 37.41 35.10
N THR A 141 14.14 37.17 36.13
CA THR A 141 14.64 37.03 37.51
C THR A 141 15.32 35.70 37.78
N LEU A 142 16.34 35.71 38.65
CA LEU A 142 17.09 34.51 39.05
C LEU A 142 16.18 33.44 39.69
N LYS A 143 15.13 33.87 40.41
CA LYS A 143 14.11 32.99 41.00
C LYS A 143 13.37 32.16 39.93
N TYR A 144 13.06 32.77 38.78
CA TYR A 144 12.44 32.06 37.67
C TYR A 144 13.40 31.04 37.06
N TYR A 145 14.67 31.40 36.82
CA TYR A 145 15.67 30.48 36.27
C TYR A 145 15.88 29.24 37.15
N ILE A 146 15.97 29.40 38.47
CA ILE A 146 16.10 28.24 39.38
C ILE A 146 14.87 27.32 39.24
N LYS A 147 13.66 27.89 39.27
CA LYS A 147 12.42 27.12 39.10
C LYS A 147 12.38 26.41 37.74
N ALA A 148 12.79 27.10 36.67
CA ALA A 148 12.88 26.57 35.33
C ALA A 148 13.85 25.37 35.25
N ILE A 149 15.04 25.49 35.82
CA ILE A 149 16.04 24.40 35.84
C ILE A 149 15.51 23.17 36.57
N ILE A 150 14.85 23.35 37.72
CA ILE A 150 14.26 22.24 38.49
C ILE A 150 13.19 21.52 37.65
N ILE A 151 12.30 22.27 37.01
CA ILE A 151 11.26 21.71 36.13
C ILE A 151 11.90 20.99 34.93
N ALA A 152 12.93 21.56 34.31
CA ALA A 152 13.61 20.93 33.17
C ALA A 152 14.25 19.59 33.57
N ILE A 153 14.93 19.53 34.71
CA ILE A 153 15.51 18.29 35.25
C ILE A 153 14.41 17.26 35.51
N ALA A 154 13.28 17.68 36.11
CA ALA A 154 12.15 16.79 36.35
C ALA A 154 11.55 16.23 35.05
N VAL A 155 11.43 17.03 34.00
CA VAL A 155 10.93 16.61 32.68
C VAL A 155 11.90 15.64 31.99
N ILE A 156 13.20 15.90 32.05
CA ILE A 156 14.23 14.98 31.52
C ILE A 156 14.16 13.64 32.24
N PHE A 157 14.04 13.66 33.57
CA PHE A 157 13.95 12.47 34.38
C PHE A 157 12.66 11.67 34.08
N LEU A 158 11.53 12.37 33.94
CA LEU A 158 10.25 11.78 33.53
C LEU A 158 10.36 11.11 32.15
N ALA A 159 10.91 11.81 31.15
CA ALA A 159 11.12 11.29 29.81
C ALA A 159 12.03 10.05 29.80
N ALA A 160 13.10 10.06 30.60
CA ALA A 160 14.00 8.92 30.77
C ALA A 160 13.28 7.72 31.40
N ILE A 161 12.45 7.93 32.44
CA ILE A 161 11.64 6.86 33.07
C ILE A 161 10.65 6.28 32.07
N LEU A 162 9.92 7.10 31.33
CA LEU A 162 8.98 6.64 30.31
C LEU A 162 9.68 5.82 29.23
N SER A 163 10.78 6.33 28.69
CA SER A 163 11.59 5.63 27.68
C SER A 163 12.14 4.29 28.19
N TRP A 164 12.62 4.27 29.45
CA TRP A 164 13.10 3.07 30.13
C TRP A 164 11.98 2.06 30.37
N LYS A 165 10.82 2.48 30.90
CA LYS A 165 9.64 1.60 31.09
C LYS A 165 9.18 0.97 29.79
N LEU A 166 9.14 1.73 28.68
CA LEU A 166 8.86 1.17 27.35
C LEU A 166 9.88 0.09 26.95
N GLY A 167 11.15 0.25 27.32
CA GLY A 167 12.19 -0.77 27.10
C GLY A 167 12.08 -2.00 27.99
N VAL A 168 11.69 -1.83 29.23
CA VAL A 168 11.47 -2.94 30.16
C VAL A 168 10.26 -3.76 29.72
N ILE A 169 9.18 -3.12 29.29
CA ILE A 169 7.99 -3.79 28.73
C ILE A 169 8.40 -4.63 27.51
N TRP A 170 9.22 -4.06 26.61
CA TRP A 170 9.78 -4.79 25.48
C TRP A 170 10.56 -6.04 25.90
N GLN A 171 11.52 -5.89 26.81
CA GLN A 171 12.40 -6.98 27.23
C GLN A 171 11.66 -8.08 27.99
N ARG A 172 10.66 -7.73 28.81
CA ARG A 172 9.93 -8.68 29.66
C ARG A 172 8.79 -9.39 28.96
N TRP A 173 8.08 -8.73 28.05
CA TRP A 173 6.84 -9.27 27.47
C TRP A 173 6.98 -9.63 26.00
N LEU A 174 7.78 -8.88 25.22
CA LEU A 174 7.84 -9.04 23.76
C LEU A 174 9.04 -9.89 23.30
N LYS A 175 10.20 -9.78 23.96
CA LYS A 175 11.38 -10.60 23.65
C LYS A 175 11.19 -12.11 23.88
N PRO A 176 10.56 -12.60 24.97
CA PRO A 176 10.40 -14.04 25.18
C PRO A 176 9.43 -14.72 24.20
N LEU A 177 8.57 -13.96 23.51
CA LEU A 177 7.76 -14.47 22.39
C LEU A 177 8.58 -14.72 21.10
N SER A 178 9.85 -14.29 21.07
CA SER A 178 10.72 -14.37 19.87
C SER A 178 11.73 -15.51 19.90
N THR A 179 11.87 -16.21 21.02
CA THR A 179 12.82 -17.33 21.17
C THR A 179 12.04 -18.63 21.31
N THR A 180 11.74 -19.28 20.18
CA THR A 180 11.40 -20.71 20.20
C THR A 180 12.61 -21.47 20.71
N PRO A 181 12.48 -22.46 21.62
CA PRO A 181 13.60 -23.28 22.04
C PRO A 181 14.15 -24.01 20.83
N THR A 182 15.40 -23.75 20.48
CA THR A 182 16.15 -24.59 19.53
C THR A 182 16.54 -25.85 20.30
N ASP A 183 15.80 -26.95 20.10
CA ASP A 183 16.17 -28.25 20.64
C ASP A 183 17.49 -28.71 20.00
N SER A 184 18.58 -28.56 20.73
CA SER A 184 19.86 -29.21 20.43
C SER A 184 19.86 -30.57 21.13
N ASN A 185 19.48 -31.64 20.43
CA ASN A 185 19.92 -33.02 20.69
C ASN A 185 19.40 -33.99 19.61
N THR A 186 20.25 -34.39 18.65
CA THR A 186 20.21 -35.73 18.06
C THR A 186 21.59 -36.12 17.49
N PRO A 187 22.12 -37.33 17.75
CA PRO A 187 23.36 -37.79 17.16
C PRO A 187 23.18 -38.17 15.69
N THR A 188 24.25 -38.00 14.94
CA THR A 188 24.47 -38.38 13.55
C THR A 188 24.14 -39.84 13.23
N SER A 189 23.30 -40.07 12.23
CA SER A 189 23.42 -41.20 11.30
C SER A 189 22.83 -40.85 9.92
N SER A 190 23.57 -41.24 8.90
CA SER A 190 23.45 -41.01 7.45
C SER A 190 22.12 -41.42 6.80
N SER A 191 21.63 -40.59 5.87
CA SER A 191 21.29 -41.01 4.49
C SER A 191 20.80 -39.83 3.65
N SER A 192 21.20 -39.86 2.39
CA SER A 192 20.92 -38.91 1.32
C SER A 192 19.44 -38.85 0.92
N SER A 193 18.82 -37.68 1.02
CA SER A 193 17.80 -37.18 0.09
C SER A 193 17.60 -35.68 0.31
N GLN A 194 17.67 -34.89 -0.77
CA GLN A 194 17.45 -33.44 -0.73
C GLN A 194 15.98 -33.13 -0.38
N PRO A 195 15.69 -32.23 0.58
CA PRO A 195 14.34 -31.77 0.82
C PRO A 195 14.12 -30.38 0.20
N LEU A 196 13.28 -30.27 -0.85
CA LEU A 196 12.61 -29.01 -1.16
C LEU A 196 11.26 -28.98 -0.42
N SER A 197 11.31 -28.61 0.86
CA SER A 197 10.13 -28.30 1.67
C SER A 197 10.19 -26.83 2.08
N GLY A 198 9.37 -26.01 1.45
CA GLY A 198 9.15 -24.61 1.85
C GLY A 198 8.39 -24.58 3.16
N TYR A 199 9.13 -24.57 4.27
CA TYR A 199 8.59 -24.28 5.60
C TYR A 199 7.87 -22.92 5.60
N PRO A 200 6.73 -22.78 6.30
CA PRO A 200 6.05 -21.50 6.42
C PRO A 200 7.01 -20.50 7.07
N SER A 201 7.17 -19.37 6.41
CA SER A 201 8.33 -18.51 6.58
C SER A 201 8.41 -17.91 7.99
N GLU A 202 9.48 -18.29 8.71
CA GLU A 202 10.00 -17.58 9.90
C GLU A 202 10.13 -16.06 9.67
N SER A 203 10.20 -15.63 8.40
CA SER A 203 10.29 -14.22 8.04
C SER A 203 9.06 -13.41 8.47
N SER A 204 7.87 -13.99 8.48
CA SER A 204 6.63 -13.22 8.69
C SER A 204 6.42 -12.76 10.15
N PHE A 205 6.88 -13.55 11.12
CA PHE A 205 6.90 -13.18 12.54
C PHE A 205 8.02 -12.17 12.81
N LYS A 206 9.20 -12.36 12.16
CA LYS A 206 10.32 -11.41 12.22
C LYS A 206 9.90 -10.02 11.69
N PHE A 207 9.10 -9.92 10.62
CA PHE A 207 8.61 -8.64 10.11
C PHE A 207 7.67 -7.89 11.07
N GLN A 208 6.71 -8.57 11.72
CA GLN A 208 5.82 -7.93 12.70
C GLN A 208 6.58 -7.44 13.94
N LEU A 209 7.60 -8.20 14.37
CA LEU A 209 8.49 -7.79 15.46
C LEU A 209 9.37 -6.60 15.08
N VAL A 210 9.90 -6.57 13.85
CA VAL A 210 10.67 -5.43 13.33
C VAL A 210 9.78 -4.18 13.24
N ALA A 211 8.54 -4.31 12.75
CA ALA A 211 7.59 -3.19 12.70
C ALA A 211 7.28 -2.63 14.11
N LEU A 212 7.08 -3.52 15.09
CA LEU A 212 6.85 -3.13 16.48
C LEU A 212 8.08 -2.46 17.14
N LEU A 213 9.29 -2.94 16.82
CA LEU A 213 10.54 -2.30 17.24
C LEU A 213 10.66 -0.88 16.69
N VAL A 214 10.39 -0.72 15.39
CA VAL A 214 10.39 0.59 14.73
C VAL A 214 9.37 1.53 15.40
N LEU A 215 8.15 1.04 15.67
CA LEU A 215 7.12 1.82 16.36
C LEU A 215 7.57 2.27 17.75
N LEU A 216 8.15 1.38 18.55
CA LEU A 216 8.66 1.72 19.89
C LEU A 216 9.81 2.72 19.85
N THR A 217 10.70 2.63 18.86
CA THR A 217 11.74 3.63 18.66
C THR A 217 11.18 5.00 18.26
N ILE A 218 10.14 5.03 17.43
CA ILE A 218 9.44 6.28 17.06
C ILE A 218 8.80 6.91 18.30
N ILE A 219 8.08 6.13 19.13
CA ILE A 219 7.46 6.64 20.36
C ILE A 219 8.50 7.25 21.29
N ARG A 220 9.66 6.61 21.46
CA ARG A 220 10.77 7.17 22.26
C ARG A 220 11.29 8.49 21.67
N GLY A 221 11.45 8.55 20.35
CA GLY A 221 11.82 9.79 19.66
C GLY A 221 10.83 10.91 19.95
N ILE A 222 9.52 10.64 19.84
CA ILE A 222 8.45 11.60 20.13
C ILE A 222 8.52 12.09 21.58
N ILE A 223 8.71 11.20 22.55
CA ILE A 223 8.84 11.58 23.96
C ILE A 223 9.97 12.59 24.17
N TRP A 224 11.14 12.35 23.55
CA TRP A 224 12.28 13.25 23.64
C TRP A 224 12.07 14.57 22.91
N ILE A 225 11.42 14.55 21.73
CA ILE A 225 11.06 15.76 20.99
C ILE A 225 10.10 16.63 21.82
N VAL A 226 9.06 16.04 22.41
CA VAL A 226 8.10 16.76 23.26
C VAL A 226 8.79 17.32 24.50
N ALA A 227 9.64 16.53 25.16
CA ALA A 227 10.43 17.01 26.30
C ALA A 227 11.34 18.19 25.90
N PHE A 228 12.02 18.09 24.76
CA PHE A 228 12.88 19.15 24.25
C PHE A 228 12.10 20.44 23.95
N VAL A 229 10.97 20.36 23.25
CA VAL A 229 10.11 21.51 22.95
C VAL A 229 9.52 22.13 24.22
N TYR A 230 9.19 21.32 25.22
CA TYR A 230 8.70 21.84 26.49
C TYR A 230 9.80 22.60 27.25
N ILE A 231 11.00 22.03 27.31
CA ILE A 231 12.16 22.63 27.99
C ILE A 231 12.61 23.90 27.25
N SER A 232 12.63 23.89 25.91
CA SER A 232 13.02 25.05 25.11
C SER A 232 12.11 26.26 25.37
N ARG A 233 10.81 26.03 25.60
CA ARG A 233 9.83 27.08 25.93
C ARG A 233 10.00 27.68 27.33
N LEU A 234 10.66 26.97 28.22
CA LEU A 234 10.87 27.38 29.61
C LEU A 234 11.92 28.49 29.71
N PHE A 235 12.91 28.50 28.81
CA PHE A 235 13.99 29.48 28.76
C PHE A 235 13.71 30.54 27.69
N PRO A 236 13.61 31.84 28.05
CA PRO A 236 13.30 32.90 27.09
C PRO A 236 14.26 32.97 25.89
N GLN A 237 15.56 32.75 26.12
CA GLN A 237 16.58 32.79 25.06
C GLN A 237 16.38 31.68 24.02
N ILE A 238 15.92 30.50 24.47
CA ILE A 238 15.80 29.30 23.62
C ILE A 238 14.42 29.25 22.95
N ARG A 239 13.40 29.91 23.54
CA ARG A 239 12.03 29.94 23.00
C ARG A 239 11.99 30.44 21.56
N ARG A 240 12.65 31.56 21.26
CA ARG A 240 12.70 32.14 19.90
C ARG A 240 13.26 31.16 18.87
N TRP A 241 14.33 30.47 19.22
CA TRP A 241 14.93 29.44 18.35
C TRP A 241 14.01 28.23 18.17
N SER A 242 13.33 27.81 19.24
CA SER A 242 12.38 26.69 19.17
C SER A 242 11.20 27.00 18.25
N ASP A 243 10.65 28.21 18.34
CA ASP A 243 9.50 28.61 17.53
C ASP A 243 9.92 28.76 16.05
N LEU A 244 11.09 29.33 15.76
CA LEU A 244 11.66 29.36 14.40
C LEU A 244 11.87 27.95 13.82
N ILE A 245 12.45 27.03 14.59
CA ILE A 245 12.68 25.65 14.12
C ILE A 245 11.36 24.93 13.85
N LEU A 246 10.36 25.10 14.74
CA LEU A 246 9.04 24.49 14.56
C LEU A 246 8.30 25.08 13.35
N GLU A 247 8.41 26.38 13.13
CA GLU A 247 7.83 27.06 11.96
C GLU A 247 8.50 26.57 10.66
N ILE A 248 9.84 26.49 10.62
CA ILE A 248 10.58 25.94 9.48
C ILE A 248 10.17 24.47 9.21
N LEU A 249 10.06 23.66 10.26
CA LEU A 249 9.68 22.25 10.13
C LEU A 249 8.23 22.12 9.63
N GLN A 250 7.30 22.90 10.16
CA GLN A 250 5.91 22.93 9.69
C GLN A 250 5.82 23.39 8.24
N ILE A 251 6.51 24.47 7.87
CA ILE A 251 6.54 24.95 6.50
C ILE A 251 7.12 23.86 5.60
N SER A 252 8.28 23.28 5.95
CA SER A 252 8.94 22.27 5.12
C SER A 252 8.16 20.94 5.00
N LEU A 253 7.39 20.56 6.03
CA LEU A 253 6.61 19.31 6.01
C LEU A 253 5.18 19.44 5.47
N ILE A 254 4.57 20.63 5.53
CA ILE A 254 3.14 20.83 5.26
C ILE A 254 2.90 21.71 4.02
N THR A 255 3.83 22.61 3.67
CA THR A 255 3.64 23.41 2.45
C THR A 255 3.83 22.55 1.20
N ASP A 256 3.12 22.93 0.15
CA ASP A 256 3.14 22.19 -1.11
C ASP A 256 4.40 22.56 -1.91
N VAL A 257 5.51 21.88 -1.60
CA VAL A 257 6.83 22.17 -2.17
C VAL A 257 7.02 21.50 -3.54
N PHE A 258 6.38 20.36 -3.80
CA PHE A 258 6.62 19.56 -5.00
C PHE A 258 5.49 19.68 -6.02
N PRO A 259 5.66 20.42 -7.13
CA PRO A 259 4.70 20.40 -8.22
C PRO A 259 4.83 19.09 -9.02
N LEU A 260 3.76 18.29 -9.05
CA LEU A 260 3.64 17.10 -9.91
C LEU A 260 2.40 17.29 -10.78
N GLY A 261 2.62 17.62 -12.06
CA GLY A 261 1.54 18.01 -12.97
C GLY A 261 0.87 19.31 -12.52
N ASN A 262 -0.45 19.29 -12.32
CA ASN A 262 -1.25 20.43 -11.88
C ASN A 262 -1.51 20.48 -10.36
N GLN A 263 -1.04 19.47 -9.62
CA GLN A 263 -1.20 19.36 -8.17
C GLN A 263 0.14 19.65 -7.50
N LYS A 264 0.11 20.30 -6.33
CA LYS A 264 1.28 20.48 -5.49
C LYS A 264 1.18 19.53 -4.30
N TYR A 265 2.28 18.84 -3.99
CA TYR A 265 2.35 17.85 -2.93
C TYR A 265 3.33 18.28 -1.86
N SER A 266 3.00 17.96 -0.62
CA SER A 266 3.86 18.17 0.52
C SER A 266 4.76 16.97 0.81
N VAL A 267 5.81 17.19 1.61
CA VAL A 267 6.69 16.10 2.08
C VAL A 267 5.91 15.10 2.93
N LEU A 268 4.97 15.58 3.75
CA LEU A 268 4.10 14.72 4.55
C LEU A 268 3.28 13.77 3.67
N ASP A 269 2.77 14.27 2.55
CA ASP A 269 2.01 13.48 1.61
C ASP A 269 2.89 12.31 1.15
N PHE A 270 4.13 12.55 0.73
CA PHE A 270 5.01 11.47 0.27
C PHE A 270 5.20 10.35 1.32
N PHE A 271 5.28 10.71 2.60
CA PHE A 271 5.30 9.73 3.68
C PHE A 271 3.98 8.95 3.82
N ILE A 272 2.83 9.61 3.65
CA ILE A 272 1.52 8.97 3.63
C ILE A 272 1.43 7.98 2.45
N LEU A 273 1.91 8.35 1.26
CA LEU A 273 1.95 7.45 0.10
C LEU A 273 2.77 6.18 0.40
N ILE A 274 3.98 6.35 0.92
CA ILE A 274 4.84 5.21 1.31
C ILE A 274 4.13 4.36 2.37
N GLY A 275 3.50 4.99 3.37
CA GLY A 275 2.73 4.31 4.40
C GLY A 275 1.59 3.47 3.84
N LEU A 276 0.83 4.01 2.88
CA LEU A 276 -0.24 3.31 2.19
C LEU A 276 0.27 2.12 1.36
N LEU A 277 1.37 2.28 0.62
CA LEU A 277 1.98 1.20 -0.14
C LEU A 277 2.50 0.06 0.76
N VAL A 278 3.16 0.40 1.87
CA VAL A 278 3.61 -0.59 2.85
C VAL A 278 2.43 -1.29 3.52
N GLY A 279 1.37 -0.53 3.86
CA GLY A 279 0.13 -1.04 4.40
C GLY A 279 -0.53 -2.04 3.45
N LEU A 280 -0.65 -1.69 2.18
CA LEU A 280 -1.18 -2.55 1.11
C LEU A 280 -0.38 -3.85 1.00
N VAL A 281 0.95 -3.79 0.87
CA VAL A 281 1.79 -5.00 0.74
C VAL A 281 1.65 -5.90 1.95
N THR A 282 1.55 -5.31 3.15
CA THR A 282 1.33 -6.06 4.39
C THR A 282 -0.03 -6.75 4.40
N LEU A 283 -1.08 -6.01 4.01
CA LEU A 283 -2.46 -6.52 3.94
C LEU A 283 -2.57 -7.67 2.95
N THR A 284 -2.07 -7.50 1.73
CA THR A 284 -2.15 -8.55 0.70
C THR A 284 -1.41 -9.81 1.15
N ARG A 285 -0.22 -9.68 1.74
CA ARG A 285 0.52 -10.83 2.31
C ARG A 285 -0.21 -11.52 3.44
N MET A 286 -1.02 -10.79 4.22
CA MET A 286 -1.85 -11.37 5.27
C MET A 286 -3.02 -12.15 4.65
N VAL A 287 -3.72 -11.56 3.68
CA VAL A 287 -4.81 -12.22 2.95
C VAL A 287 -4.33 -13.49 2.24
N SER A 288 -3.21 -13.43 1.51
CA SER A 288 -2.63 -14.61 0.83
C SER A 288 -2.27 -15.74 1.80
N ARG A 289 -1.82 -15.41 3.02
CA ARG A 289 -1.55 -16.42 4.05
C ARG A 289 -2.82 -17.11 4.54
N VAL A 290 -3.90 -16.35 4.75
CA VAL A 290 -5.21 -16.90 5.14
C VAL A 290 -5.80 -17.74 4.01
N LEU A 291 -5.71 -17.27 2.77
CA LEU A 291 -6.13 -17.99 1.59
C LEU A 291 -5.44 -19.36 1.49
N LYS A 292 -4.12 -19.39 1.72
CA LYS A 292 -3.33 -20.63 1.71
C LYS A 292 -3.74 -21.59 2.84
N SER A 293 -3.82 -21.08 4.08
CA SER A 293 -4.03 -21.93 5.26
C SER A 293 -5.45 -22.46 5.39
N LYS A 294 -6.47 -21.71 4.96
CA LYS A 294 -7.89 -22.08 5.17
C LYS A 294 -8.59 -22.58 3.91
N LEU A 295 -8.36 -21.95 2.77
CA LEU A 295 -9.13 -22.23 1.55
C LEU A 295 -8.41 -23.24 0.65
N LEU A 296 -7.14 -22.99 0.32
CA LEU A 296 -6.39 -23.84 -0.62
C LEU A 296 -6.00 -25.20 -0.03
N THR A 297 -5.81 -25.28 1.29
CA THR A 297 -5.51 -26.57 1.95
C THR A 297 -6.75 -27.49 1.98
N ALA A 298 -7.96 -26.93 1.96
CA ALA A 298 -9.20 -27.69 1.98
C ALA A 298 -9.59 -28.31 0.63
N THR A 299 -9.00 -27.86 -0.48
CA THR A 299 -9.37 -28.31 -1.85
C THR A 299 -8.60 -29.55 -2.32
N GLY A 300 -7.70 -30.12 -1.50
CA GLY A 300 -6.90 -31.30 -1.86
C GLY A 300 -5.86 -31.06 -2.97
N LEU A 301 -5.61 -29.80 -3.36
CA LEU A 301 -4.62 -29.43 -4.37
C LEU A 301 -3.19 -29.75 -3.90
N SER A 302 -2.29 -30.05 -4.85
CA SER A 302 -0.87 -30.26 -4.54
C SER A 302 -0.23 -28.97 -4.02
N ARG A 303 0.78 -29.10 -3.14
CA ARG A 303 1.46 -27.94 -2.51
C ARG A 303 2.02 -26.95 -3.55
N ALA A 304 2.56 -27.47 -4.66
CA ALA A 304 3.08 -26.64 -5.75
C ALA A 304 2.00 -25.75 -6.40
N VAL A 305 0.79 -26.28 -6.60
CA VAL A 305 -0.34 -25.52 -7.16
C VAL A 305 -0.84 -24.50 -6.14
N GLN A 306 -0.91 -24.86 -4.86
CA GLN A 306 -1.30 -23.91 -3.80
C GLN A 306 -0.33 -22.73 -3.71
N ASP A 307 0.99 -23.00 -3.75
CA ASP A 307 2.03 -21.97 -3.69
C ASP A 307 1.98 -21.04 -4.91
N THR A 308 1.84 -21.62 -6.09
CA THR A 308 1.73 -20.84 -7.34
C THR A 308 0.47 -19.97 -7.34
N THR A 309 -0.66 -20.52 -6.87
CA THR A 309 -1.93 -19.79 -6.79
C THR A 309 -1.84 -18.63 -5.80
N ALA A 310 -1.29 -18.85 -4.61
CA ALA A 310 -1.11 -17.81 -3.61
C ALA A 310 -0.16 -16.70 -4.09
N LEU A 311 0.87 -17.07 -4.86
CA LEU A 311 1.82 -16.14 -5.45
C LEU A 311 1.15 -15.25 -6.51
N ILE A 312 0.40 -15.86 -7.45
CA ILE A 312 -0.35 -15.13 -8.48
C ILE A 312 -1.33 -14.16 -7.80
N PHE A 313 -2.11 -14.64 -6.84
CA PHE A 313 -3.06 -13.81 -6.09
C PHE A 313 -2.36 -12.62 -5.42
N ASN A 314 -1.24 -12.86 -4.75
CA ASN A 314 -0.49 -11.80 -4.07
C ASN A 314 -0.03 -10.71 -5.06
N TYR A 315 0.57 -11.10 -6.19
CA TYR A 315 1.03 -10.14 -7.19
C TYR A 315 -0.12 -9.38 -7.85
N THR A 316 -1.22 -10.06 -8.18
CA THR A 316 -2.42 -9.41 -8.74
C THR A 316 -2.99 -8.36 -7.79
N PHE A 317 -3.13 -8.68 -6.50
CA PHE A 317 -3.67 -7.74 -5.52
C PHE A 317 -2.70 -6.60 -5.19
N ILE A 318 -1.39 -6.84 -5.16
CA ILE A 318 -0.39 -5.76 -5.03
C ILE A 318 -0.48 -4.83 -6.24
N PHE A 319 -0.57 -5.37 -7.45
CA PHE A 319 -0.68 -4.59 -8.69
C PHE A 319 -1.95 -3.73 -8.69
N LEU A 320 -3.12 -4.33 -8.51
CA LEU A 320 -4.40 -3.62 -8.46
C LEU A 320 -4.45 -2.61 -7.32
N GLY A 321 -4.00 -3.00 -6.12
CA GLY A 321 -3.98 -2.11 -4.97
C GLY A 321 -3.04 -0.92 -5.17
N THR A 322 -1.92 -1.10 -5.88
CA THR A 322 -1.00 0.00 -6.20
C THR A 322 -1.67 1.00 -7.12
N ILE A 323 -2.42 0.54 -8.13
CA ILE A 323 -3.21 1.41 -9.01
C ILE A 323 -4.22 2.22 -8.18
N VAL A 324 -4.94 1.57 -7.27
CA VAL A 324 -5.92 2.23 -6.40
C VAL A 324 -5.25 3.28 -5.50
N VAL A 325 -4.13 2.94 -4.85
CA VAL A 325 -3.39 3.89 -4.00
C VAL A 325 -2.92 5.10 -4.80
N LEU A 326 -2.38 4.88 -6.00
CA LEU A 326 -1.93 5.97 -6.88
C LEU A 326 -3.10 6.84 -7.39
N GLN A 327 -4.26 6.26 -7.63
CA GLN A 327 -5.46 6.98 -8.06
C GLN A 327 -6.05 7.85 -6.94
N VAL A 328 -6.09 7.33 -5.70
CA VAL A 328 -6.48 8.11 -4.51
C VAL A 328 -5.55 9.31 -4.32
N TRP A 329 -4.29 9.15 -4.71
CA TRP A 329 -3.26 10.18 -4.67
C TRP A 329 -3.35 11.23 -5.80
N VAL A 330 -4.37 11.14 -6.67
CA VAL A 330 -4.66 12.08 -7.77
C VAL A 330 -3.44 12.34 -8.66
N LEU A 331 -2.56 11.34 -8.80
CA LEU A 331 -1.55 11.38 -9.86
C LEU A 331 -2.28 11.22 -11.19
N ASP A 332 -1.96 12.04 -12.18
CA ASP A 332 -2.50 11.86 -13.53
C ASP A 332 -1.94 10.55 -14.10
N LEU A 333 -2.73 9.48 -13.98
CA LEU A 333 -2.37 8.16 -14.43
C LEU A 333 -2.56 8.00 -15.94
N SER A 334 -2.97 9.04 -16.68
CA SER A 334 -3.25 8.94 -18.12
C SER A 334 -2.09 8.32 -18.89
N SER A 335 -0.85 8.72 -18.59
CA SER A 335 0.36 8.11 -19.17
C SER A 335 0.52 6.63 -18.80
N LEU A 336 0.26 6.27 -17.54
CA LEU A 336 0.35 4.88 -17.07
C LEU A 336 -0.77 4.01 -17.66
N THR A 337 -1.96 4.56 -17.89
CA THR A 337 -3.09 3.88 -18.53
C THR A 337 -2.77 3.49 -19.97
N VAL A 338 -2.05 4.34 -20.71
CA VAL A 338 -1.57 3.98 -22.06
C VAL A 338 -0.64 2.77 -21.99
N PHE A 339 0.36 2.78 -21.10
CA PHE A 339 1.25 1.62 -20.92
C PHE A 339 0.49 0.37 -20.45
N ALA A 340 -0.42 0.52 -19.50
CA ALA A 340 -1.27 -0.56 -19.00
C ALA A 340 -2.17 -1.14 -20.10
N SER A 341 -2.64 -0.31 -21.04
CA SER A 341 -3.44 -0.75 -22.19
C SER A 341 -2.62 -1.62 -23.14
N VAL A 342 -1.41 -1.17 -23.50
CA VAL A 342 -0.50 -1.94 -24.37
C VAL A 342 -0.09 -3.25 -23.70
N LEU A 343 0.29 -3.21 -22.42
CA LEU A 343 0.62 -4.40 -21.63
C LEU A 343 -0.59 -5.34 -21.51
N GLY A 344 -1.79 -4.80 -21.28
CA GLY A 344 -3.03 -5.57 -21.19
C GLY A 344 -3.36 -6.30 -22.48
N VAL A 345 -3.21 -5.64 -23.64
CA VAL A 345 -3.35 -6.29 -24.95
C VAL A 345 -2.30 -7.39 -25.12
N GLY A 346 -1.04 -7.13 -24.77
CA GLY A 346 0.04 -8.14 -24.85
C GLY A 346 -0.23 -9.38 -24.00
N VAL A 347 -0.68 -9.19 -22.75
CA VAL A 347 -1.06 -10.29 -21.86
C VAL A 347 -2.29 -11.04 -22.40
N GLY A 348 -3.29 -10.32 -22.93
CA GLY A 348 -4.49 -10.91 -23.53
C GLY A 348 -4.17 -11.80 -24.72
N LEU A 349 -3.30 -11.33 -25.62
CA LEU A 349 -2.82 -12.12 -26.76
C LEU A 349 -2.04 -13.36 -26.30
N GLY A 350 -1.20 -13.23 -25.27
CA GLY A 350 -0.47 -14.38 -24.70
C GLY A 350 -1.38 -15.42 -24.04
N LEU A 351 -2.50 -14.99 -23.43
CA LEU A 351 -3.46 -15.87 -22.75
C LEU A 351 -4.57 -16.40 -23.66
N GLN A 352 -4.67 -15.91 -24.90
CA GLN A 352 -5.76 -16.23 -25.83
C GLN A 352 -5.97 -17.74 -26.01
N GLY A 353 -4.88 -18.51 -26.16
CA GLY A 353 -4.96 -19.97 -26.31
C GLY A 353 -5.54 -20.67 -25.08
N ILE A 354 -5.12 -20.28 -23.87
CA ILE A 354 -5.63 -20.86 -22.62
C ILE A 354 -7.12 -20.51 -22.44
N ALA A 355 -7.48 -19.27 -22.75
CA ALA A 355 -8.87 -18.83 -22.70
C ALA A 355 -9.74 -19.63 -23.68
N LYS A 356 -9.24 -19.89 -24.91
CA LYS A 356 -9.94 -20.73 -25.89
C LYS A 356 -10.22 -22.14 -25.35
N GLU A 357 -9.22 -22.82 -24.79
CA GLU A 357 -9.40 -24.17 -24.24
C GLU A 357 -10.39 -24.20 -23.06
N PHE A 358 -10.31 -23.20 -22.20
CA PHE A 358 -11.21 -23.08 -21.04
C PHE A 358 -12.66 -22.83 -21.46
N VAL A 359 -12.90 -21.87 -22.36
CA VAL A 359 -14.23 -21.57 -22.90
C VAL A 359 -14.77 -22.80 -23.64
N SER A 360 -13.94 -23.48 -24.43
CA SER A 360 -14.35 -24.70 -25.11
C SER A 360 -14.81 -25.78 -24.14
N GLY A 361 -14.08 -25.98 -23.04
CA GLY A 361 -14.49 -26.91 -21.99
C GLY A 361 -15.82 -26.53 -21.32
N LEU A 362 -16.04 -25.25 -21.02
CA LEU A 362 -17.31 -24.79 -20.47
C LEU A 362 -18.47 -25.07 -21.44
N VAL A 363 -18.30 -24.76 -22.73
CA VAL A 363 -19.30 -25.04 -23.76
C VAL A 363 -19.63 -26.54 -23.81
N LEU A 364 -18.62 -27.41 -23.83
CA LEU A 364 -18.84 -28.87 -23.82
C LEU A 364 -19.63 -29.34 -22.59
N ILE A 365 -19.36 -28.78 -21.41
CA ILE A 365 -20.05 -29.15 -20.16
C ILE A 365 -21.49 -28.62 -20.12
N PHE A 366 -21.72 -27.40 -20.60
CA PHE A 366 -23.04 -26.74 -20.55
C PHE A 366 -23.97 -27.21 -21.66
N GLU A 367 -23.50 -27.23 -22.91
CA GLU A 367 -24.30 -27.61 -24.07
C GLU A 367 -24.39 -29.13 -24.25
N ARG A 368 -23.42 -29.88 -23.71
CA ARG A 368 -23.33 -31.34 -23.77
C ARG A 368 -23.51 -31.95 -25.18
N PRO A 369 -22.81 -31.45 -26.23
CA PRO A 369 -22.85 -32.06 -27.56
C PRO A 369 -22.26 -33.48 -27.57
N ILE A 370 -21.37 -33.75 -26.61
CA ILE A 370 -20.80 -35.07 -26.30
C ILE A 370 -20.87 -35.29 -24.79
N GLN A 371 -21.09 -36.53 -24.39
CA GLN A 371 -21.16 -36.94 -22.99
C GLN A 371 -20.15 -38.05 -22.68
N VAL A 372 -19.81 -38.20 -21.41
CA VAL A 372 -18.98 -39.33 -20.96
C VAL A 372 -19.72 -40.63 -21.25
N GLY A 373 -19.08 -41.53 -22.01
CA GLY A 373 -19.67 -42.77 -22.51
C GLY A 373 -20.05 -42.74 -23.99
N ASP A 374 -20.10 -41.57 -24.63
CA ASP A 374 -20.44 -41.47 -26.06
C ASP A 374 -19.30 -42.03 -26.92
N PHE A 375 -19.66 -42.76 -27.99
CA PHE A 375 -18.74 -43.13 -29.05
C PHE A 375 -18.68 -42.02 -30.11
N VAL A 376 -17.51 -41.40 -30.26
CA VAL A 376 -17.32 -40.20 -31.06
C VAL A 376 -16.17 -40.37 -32.04
N GLU A 377 -16.26 -39.65 -33.15
CA GLU A 377 -15.19 -39.46 -34.11
C GLU A 377 -14.90 -37.96 -34.25
N VAL A 378 -13.66 -37.56 -34.01
CA VAL A 378 -13.20 -36.16 -34.08
C VAL A 378 -11.80 -36.11 -34.67
N ALA A 379 -11.60 -35.27 -35.68
CA ALA A 379 -10.30 -35.08 -36.35
C ALA A 379 -9.62 -36.41 -36.79
N GLY A 380 -10.42 -37.40 -37.24
CA GLY A 380 -9.94 -38.71 -37.68
C GLY A 380 -9.59 -39.69 -36.56
N LEU A 381 -9.86 -39.34 -35.30
CA LEU A 381 -9.73 -40.23 -34.14
C LEU A 381 -11.12 -40.73 -33.72
N MET A 382 -11.25 -42.04 -33.55
CA MET A 382 -12.50 -42.69 -33.18
C MET A 382 -12.36 -43.43 -31.84
N GLY A 383 -13.30 -43.21 -30.92
CA GLY A 383 -13.27 -43.85 -29.61
C GLY A 383 -14.37 -43.41 -28.67
N THR A 384 -14.35 -43.94 -27.44
CA THR A 384 -15.34 -43.63 -26.40
C THR A 384 -14.81 -42.54 -25.46
N VAL A 385 -15.64 -41.53 -25.17
CA VAL A 385 -15.30 -40.46 -24.22
C VAL A 385 -15.27 -41.00 -22.79
N GLU A 386 -14.12 -40.95 -22.13
CA GLU A 386 -13.96 -41.41 -20.74
C GLU A 386 -14.11 -40.28 -19.73
N ARG A 387 -13.57 -39.10 -20.03
CA ARG A 387 -13.56 -37.98 -19.10
C ARG A 387 -13.47 -36.64 -19.82
N ILE A 388 -14.37 -35.71 -19.48
CA ILE A 388 -14.32 -34.32 -19.92
C ILE A 388 -13.73 -33.48 -18.78
N SER A 389 -12.57 -32.86 -19.02
CA SER A 389 -11.94 -31.91 -18.09
C SER A 389 -12.10 -30.48 -18.59
N VAL A 390 -11.69 -29.51 -17.78
CA VAL A 390 -11.77 -28.08 -18.13
C VAL A 390 -11.03 -27.70 -19.41
N ARG A 391 -9.88 -28.34 -19.72
CA ARG A 391 -9.04 -28.01 -20.89
C ARG A 391 -8.92 -29.11 -21.95
N SER A 392 -9.32 -30.33 -21.60
CA SER A 392 -9.10 -31.49 -22.45
C SER A 392 -10.12 -32.58 -22.17
N THR A 393 -10.41 -33.37 -23.18
CA THR A 393 -11.25 -34.55 -23.11
C THR A 393 -10.41 -35.78 -23.43
N GLU A 394 -10.62 -36.84 -22.65
CA GLU A 394 -9.94 -38.12 -22.78
C GLU A 394 -10.85 -39.08 -23.54
N ILE A 395 -10.34 -39.63 -24.65
CA ILE A 395 -11.02 -40.60 -25.50
C ILE A 395 -10.22 -41.91 -25.48
N ARG A 396 -10.88 -43.04 -25.25
CA ARG A 396 -10.28 -44.36 -25.42
C ARG A 396 -10.60 -44.91 -26.80
N THR A 397 -9.57 -45.16 -27.61
CA THR A 397 -9.73 -45.74 -28.96
C THR A 397 -10.15 -47.21 -28.90
N LEU A 398 -10.55 -47.76 -30.06
CA LEU A 398 -10.85 -49.19 -30.21
C LEU A 398 -9.64 -50.09 -29.87
N ASP A 399 -8.43 -49.58 -30.02
CA ASP A 399 -7.17 -50.25 -29.66
C ASP A 399 -6.82 -50.12 -28.16
N GLN A 400 -7.76 -49.64 -27.33
CA GLN A 400 -7.59 -49.38 -25.89
C GLN A 400 -6.51 -48.35 -25.55
N VAL A 401 -6.20 -47.42 -26.46
CA VAL A 401 -5.26 -46.33 -26.21
C VAL A 401 -6.03 -45.10 -25.72
N SER A 402 -5.58 -44.51 -24.60
CA SER A 402 -6.11 -43.23 -24.13
C SER A 402 -5.48 -42.07 -24.89
N VAL A 403 -6.32 -41.23 -25.50
CA VAL A 403 -5.95 -40.06 -26.28
C VAL A 403 -6.53 -38.81 -25.61
N ILE A 404 -5.65 -37.87 -25.25
CA ILE A 404 -6.02 -36.61 -24.62
C ILE A 404 -6.13 -35.55 -25.71
N LEU A 405 -7.35 -35.09 -25.97
CA LEU A 405 -7.66 -34.05 -26.96
C LEU A 405 -7.95 -32.71 -26.28
N PRO A 406 -7.37 -31.59 -26.76
CA PRO A 406 -7.78 -30.25 -26.35
C PRO A 406 -9.27 -30.03 -26.60
N ASN A 407 -9.98 -29.37 -25.69
CA ASN A 407 -11.42 -29.16 -25.83
C ASN A 407 -11.77 -28.32 -27.06
N SER A 408 -10.88 -27.41 -27.48
CA SER A 408 -11.07 -26.62 -28.70
C SER A 408 -11.26 -27.48 -29.96
N ARG A 409 -10.68 -28.68 -30.01
CA ARG A 409 -10.82 -29.58 -31.18
C ARG A 409 -12.27 -29.98 -31.44
N PHE A 410 -13.08 -30.14 -30.40
CA PHE A 410 -14.49 -30.50 -30.53
C PHE A 410 -15.37 -29.32 -30.99
N LEU A 411 -14.86 -28.09 -30.92
CA LEU A 411 -15.55 -26.90 -31.42
C LEU A 411 -15.02 -26.43 -32.79
N ASP A 412 -13.73 -26.66 -33.06
CA ASP A 412 -13.07 -26.23 -34.30
C ASP A 412 -13.28 -27.21 -35.46
N SER A 413 -13.59 -28.48 -35.19
CA SER A 413 -13.71 -29.54 -36.21
C SER A 413 -15.07 -30.24 -36.16
N GLU A 414 -15.43 -30.87 -37.26
CA GLU A 414 -16.62 -31.72 -37.32
C GLU A 414 -16.49 -32.90 -36.33
N VAL A 415 -17.52 -33.10 -35.53
CA VAL A 415 -17.62 -34.18 -34.56
C VAL A 415 -18.79 -35.08 -34.94
N ILE A 416 -18.52 -36.35 -35.18
CA ILE A 416 -19.56 -37.37 -35.42
C ILE A 416 -19.78 -38.09 -34.09
N ASN A 417 -20.94 -37.87 -33.48
CA ASN A 417 -21.34 -38.59 -32.27
C ASN A 417 -22.30 -39.73 -32.65
N TRP A 418 -21.80 -40.96 -32.63
CA TRP A 418 -22.51 -42.18 -33.01
C TRP A 418 -23.54 -42.63 -31.95
N SER A 419 -23.46 -42.06 -30.75
CA SER A 419 -24.33 -42.38 -29.60
C SER A 419 -25.25 -41.21 -29.22
N HIS A 420 -25.27 -40.13 -30.01
CA HIS A 420 -26.03 -38.93 -29.68
C HIS A 420 -27.54 -39.19 -29.76
N SER A 421 -28.23 -39.05 -28.63
CA SER A 421 -29.70 -39.19 -28.49
C SER A 421 -30.29 -40.56 -28.82
N SER A 422 -29.63 -41.41 -29.62
CA SER A 422 -30.07 -42.76 -29.99
C SER A 422 -28.90 -43.74 -29.84
N PRO A 423 -29.10 -44.90 -29.19
CA PRO A 423 -28.09 -45.96 -29.10
C PRO A 423 -27.95 -46.77 -30.40
N ILE A 424 -28.78 -46.49 -31.41
CA ILE A 424 -28.84 -47.26 -32.66
C ILE A 424 -27.90 -46.63 -33.69
N SER A 425 -26.87 -47.38 -34.08
CA SER A 425 -25.90 -47.01 -35.12
C SER A 425 -25.92 -48.00 -36.29
N ARG A 426 -25.65 -47.52 -37.52
CA ARG A 426 -25.60 -48.37 -38.73
C ARG A 426 -24.16 -48.56 -39.20
N LEU A 427 -23.69 -49.80 -39.17
CA LEU A 427 -22.42 -50.19 -39.77
C LEU A 427 -22.60 -50.49 -41.26
N LYS A 428 -21.71 -49.96 -42.11
CA LYS A 428 -21.66 -50.27 -43.55
C LYS A 428 -20.48 -51.20 -43.80
N ILE A 429 -20.75 -52.43 -44.25
CA ILE A 429 -19.71 -53.43 -44.54
C ILE A 429 -19.66 -53.63 -46.06
N PRO A 430 -18.55 -53.24 -46.74
CA PRO A 430 -18.38 -53.54 -48.14
C PRO A 430 -18.08 -55.03 -48.33
N VAL A 431 -18.88 -55.71 -49.15
CA VAL A 431 -18.69 -57.13 -49.50
C VAL A 431 -18.52 -57.25 -51.01
N GLY A 432 -17.37 -57.77 -51.45
CA GLY A 432 -17.12 -58.06 -52.87
C GLY A 432 -17.65 -59.44 -53.25
N VAL A 433 -18.31 -59.54 -54.40
CA VAL A 433 -18.74 -60.83 -54.99
C VAL A 433 -18.28 -60.93 -56.44
N ALA A 434 -18.01 -62.15 -56.90
CA ALA A 434 -17.56 -62.39 -58.27
C ALA A 434 -18.64 -62.00 -59.29
N TYR A 435 -18.22 -61.43 -60.43
CA TYR A 435 -19.11 -61.11 -61.55
C TYR A 435 -19.82 -62.37 -62.05
N GLY A 436 -21.11 -62.24 -62.37
CA GLY A 436 -21.98 -63.36 -62.76
C GLY A 436 -22.63 -64.13 -61.60
N SER A 437 -22.32 -63.79 -60.35
CA SER A 437 -23.01 -64.35 -59.18
C SER A 437 -24.49 -63.93 -59.16
N ASN A 438 -25.37 -64.85 -58.77
CA ASN A 438 -26.78 -64.53 -58.58
C ASN A 438 -26.97 -63.61 -57.37
N LEU A 439 -27.31 -62.35 -57.63
CA LEU A 439 -27.44 -61.30 -56.62
C LEU A 439 -28.56 -61.56 -55.60
N GLU A 440 -29.63 -62.26 -56.01
CA GLU A 440 -30.75 -62.58 -55.14
C GLU A 440 -30.37 -63.63 -54.09
N ILE A 441 -29.61 -64.64 -54.52
CA ILE A 441 -29.05 -65.66 -53.63
C ILE A 441 -28.07 -65.01 -52.64
N VAL A 442 -27.17 -64.16 -53.13
CA VAL A 442 -26.20 -63.43 -52.29
C VAL A 442 -26.91 -62.56 -51.25
N ARG A 443 -27.90 -61.76 -51.67
CA ARG A 443 -28.69 -60.90 -50.78
C ARG A 443 -29.36 -61.72 -49.67
N ASN A 444 -30.03 -62.81 -50.03
CA ASN A 444 -30.74 -63.65 -49.06
C ASN A 444 -29.78 -64.30 -48.06
N LEU A 445 -28.60 -64.73 -48.52
CA LEU A 445 -27.57 -65.29 -47.67
C LEU A 445 -27.04 -64.25 -46.68
N LEU A 446 -26.68 -63.06 -47.15
CA LEU A 446 -26.15 -61.98 -46.31
C LEU A 446 -27.17 -61.51 -45.26
N ILE A 447 -28.44 -61.35 -45.65
CA ILE A 447 -29.50 -61.00 -44.70
C ILE A 447 -29.71 -62.11 -43.66
N LYS A 448 -29.67 -63.38 -44.08
CA LYS A 448 -29.80 -64.54 -43.17
C LYS A 448 -28.65 -64.60 -42.17
N VAL A 449 -27.41 -64.37 -42.61
CA VAL A 449 -26.23 -64.30 -41.73
C VAL A 449 -26.37 -63.13 -40.75
N ALA A 450 -26.73 -61.94 -41.24
CA ALA A 450 -26.89 -60.77 -40.40
C ALA A 450 -28.00 -60.94 -39.33
N LYS A 451 -29.15 -61.52 -39.70
CA LYS A 451 -30.25 -61.77 -38.75
C LYS A 451 -29.92 -62.82 -37.69
N ASN A 452 -28.97 -63.71 -37.95
CA ASN A 452 -28.56 -64.74 -36.99
C ASN A 452 -27.50 -64.25 -35.98
N HIS A 453 -26.95 -63.05 -36.16
CA HIS A 453 -25.95 -62.48 -35.27
C HIS A 453 -26.62 -61.82 -34.05
N GLN A 454 -26.18 -62.14 -32.83
CA GLN A 454 -26.81 -61.67 -31.59
C GLN A 454 -26.79 -60.15 -31.42
N ASP A 455 -25.72 -59.48 -31.87
CA ASP A 455 -25.55 -58.02 -31.73
C ASP A 455 -26.27 -57.18 -32.80
N ILE A 456 -26.95 -57.80 -33.78
CA ILE A 456 -27.67 -57.08 -34.85
C ILE A 456 -29.14 -56.90 -34.46
N LEU A 457 -29.61 -55.65 -34.48
CA LEU A 457 -30.99 -55.32 -34.17
C LEU A 457 -31.97 -55.91 -35.20
N SER A 458 -33.10 -56.42 -34.70
CA SER A 458 -34.20 -56.88 -35.56
C SER A 458 -34.99 -55.72 -36.18
N MET A 459 -35.08 -54.59 -35.47
CA MET A 459 -35.63 -53.32 -35.96
C MET A 459 -34.68 -52.17 -35.56
N PRO A 460 -34.15 -51.38 -36.53
CA PRO A 460 -34.30 -51.54 -37.98
C PRO A 460 -33.61 -52.81 -38.51
N SER A 461 -34.23 -53.49 -39.47
CA SER A 461 -33.68 -54.73 -40.04
C SER A 461 -32.43 -54.47 -40.91
N PRO A 462 -31.46 -55.41 -40.96
CA PRO A 462 -30.31 -55.29 -41.85
C PRO A 462 -30.73 -55.20 -43.32
N GLN A 463 -30.01 -54.38 -44.09
CA GLN A 463 -30.30 -54.12 -45.50
C GLN A 463 -29.07 -54.41 -46.35
N VAL A 464 -29.29 -54.99 -47.53
CA VAL A 464 -28.25 -55.24 -48.53
C VAL A 464 -28.57 -54.44 -49.78
N PHE A 465 -27.69 -53.51 -50.09
CA PHE A 465 -27.76 -52.66 -51.28
C PHE A 465 -26.69 -53.10 -52.27
N PHE A 466 -27.06 -53.11 -53.54
CA PHE A 466 -26.13 -53.23 -54.64
C PHE A 466 -26.02 -51.83 -55.26
N PRO A 467 -25.06 -50.99 -54.83
CA PRO A 467 -24.80 -49.74 -55.53
C PRO A 467 -24.40 -50.08 -56.97
N SER A 468 -24.79 -49.23 -57.92
CA SER A 468 -24.48 -49.38 -59.34
C SER A 468 -23.02 -49.79 -59.58
N LEU A 469 -22.81 -50.72 -60.53
CA LEU A 469 -21.51 -51.31 -60.89
C LEU A 469 -20.33 -50.35 -60.72
N VAL A 470 -19.57 -50.53 -59.65
CA VAL A 470 -18.24 -49.94 -59.53
C VAL A 470 -17.30 -50.89 -60.26
N ILE A 471 -16.97 -50.54 -61.50
CA ILE A 471 -15.86 -51.17 -62.22
C ILE A 471 -14.61 -50.74 -61.47
N VAL A 472 -14.10 -51.60 -60.59
CA VAL A 472 -12.77 -51.41 -60.00
C VAL A 472 -11.76 -51.70 -61.12
N PRO A 473 -10.96 -50.71 -61.56
CA PRO A 473 -10.00 -50.88 -62.65
C PRO A 473 -8.84 -51.82 -62.29
#